data_AF-A0A847KM87-F1
#
_entry.id   AF-A0A847KM87-F1
#
_cell.length_a   1.000
_cell.length_b   1.000
_cell.length_c   1.000
_cell.angle_alpha   90.00
_cell.angle_beta   90.00
_cell.angle_gamma   90.00
#
_symmetry.space_group_name_H-M   'P 1'
#
loop_
_entity.id
_entity.type
_entity.pdbx_description
1 polymer ?
#
loop_
_entity_poly.entity_id
_entity_poly.type
_entity_poly.pdbx_seq_one_letter_code
_entity_poly.pdbx_strand_id
1 'polypeptide(L)'
;ADVFVKVIDIDLERRRISLSIKQANEGVDPSSDDFDPSLYGMATEYDENGNYKYPEGFDPETNEWMEGYEAQRDAWEAQYALAHERWLAHRAQVAQAMEAERAGSEEAPSSYSSARSASEGTLASDEALAALREKLTGH
;
A
#
# COMPACT_ATOMS: atom_id res chain seq x y z
N ALA A 1 8.46 -8.42 -11.36
CA ALA A 1 7.83 -8.06 -10.07
C ALA A 1 6.48 -7.49 -10.40
N ASP A 2 5.42 -8.14 -9.93
CA ASP A 2 4.06 -7.66 -10.11
C ASP A 2 3.77 -6.59 -9.06
N VAL A 3 2.94 -5.60 -9.41
CA VAL A 3 2.55 -4.50 -8.51
C VAL A 3 1.04 -4.48 -8.40
N PHE A 4 0.54 -4.54 -7.18
CA PHE A 4 -0.87 -4.45 -6.85
C PHE A 4 -1.26 -2.99 -6.62
N VAL A 5 -2.30 -2.56 -7.33
CA VAL A 5 -2.82 -1.19 -7.33
C VAL A 5 -4.33 -1.21 -7.23
N LYS A 6 -4.89 -0.20 -6.58
CA LYS A 6 -6.34 0.02 -6.54
C LYS A 6 -6.73 0.97 -7.65
N VAL A 7 -7.74 0.60 -8.43
CA VAL A 7 -8.37 1.53 -9.39
C VAL A 7 -9.21 2.52 -8.61
N ILE A 8 -8.92 3.81 -8.74
CA ILE A 8 -9.59 4.87 -7.96
C ILE A 8 -10.53 5.73 -8.81
N ASP A 9 -10.30 5.81 -10.11
CA ASP A 9 -11.12 6.62 -11.03
C ASP A 9 -10.98 6.09 -12.47
N ILE A 10 -12.07 6.14 -13.24
CA ILE A 10 -12.13 5.72 -14.64
C ILE A 10 -12.82 6.83 -15.44
N ASP A 11 -12.03 7.56 -16.21
CA ASP A 11 -12.48 8.63 -17.10
C ASP A 11 -12.55 8.09 -18.54
N LEU A 12 -13.76 7.72 -18.97
CA LEU A 12 -14.01 7.17 -20.30
C LEU A 12 -13.88 8.21 -21.42
N GLU A 13 -14.20 9.48 -21.14
CA GLU A 13 -14.11 10.57 -22.11
C GLU A 13 -12.67 10.80 -22.56
N ARG A 14 -11.74 10.72 -21.59
CA ARG A 14 -10.30 10.90 -21.83
C ARG A 14 -9.53 9.60 -21.92
N ARG A 15 -10.21 8.45 -21.82
CA ARG A 15 -9.60 7.10 -21.81
C ARG A 15 -8.49 6.98 -20.76
N ARG A 16 -8.72 7.50 -19.55
CA ARG A 16 -7.76 7.48 -18.43
C ARG A 16 -8.28 6.61 -17.29
N ILE A 17 -7.37 5.84 -16.70
CA ILE A 17 -7.60 5.08 -15.47
C ILE A 17 -6.62 5.60 -14.43
N SER A 18 -7.12 6.02 -13.27
CA SER A 18 -6.29 6.46 -12.16
C SER A 18 -6.08 5.30 -11.18
N LEU A 19 -4.84 5.11 -10.76
CA LEU A 19 -4.40 3.97 -9.96
C LEU A 19 -3.69 4.47 -8.68
N SER A 20 -3.85 3.74 -7.57
CA SER A 20 -3.21 4.08 -6.31
C SER A 20 -2.58 2.85 -5.64
N ILE A 21 -1.27 2.91 -5.43
CA ILE A 21 -0.53 1.91 -4.63
C ILE A 21 -0.83 2.12 -3.14
N LYS A 22 -0.84 3.38 -2.68
CA LYS A 22 -1.10 3.73 -1.28
C LYS A 22 -2.45 3.18 -0.82
N GLN A 23 -3.51 3.41 -1.59
CA GLN A 23 -4.84 2.91 -1.24
C GLN A 23 -5.00 1.40 -1.44
N ALA A 24 -4.14 0.76 -2.26
CA ALA A 24 -4.10 -0.69 -2.32
C ALA A 24 -3.53 -1.26 -1.01
N ASN A 25 -2.40 -0.71 -0.55
CA ASN A 25 -1.70 -1.16 0.64
C ASN A 25 -2.47 -0.85 1.93
N GLU A 26 -3.10 0.34 2.05
CA GLU A 26 -3.87 0.74 3.24
C GLU A 26 -5.08 -0.17 3.50
N GLY A 27 -5.60 -0.83 2.46
CA GLY A 27 -6.72 -1.76 2.57
C GLY A 27 -6.34 -3.18 2.92
N VAL A 28 -5.04 -3.49 3.08
CA VAL A 28 -4.55 -4.86 3.32
C VAL A 28 -3.64 -4.87 4.52
N ASP A 29 -4.06 -5.55 5.57
CA ASP A 29 -3.20 -5.88 6.70
C ASP A 29 -2.40 -7.15 6.37
N PRO A 30 -1.05 -7.09 6.30
CA PRO A 30 -0.22 -8.24 5.98
C PRO A 30 -0.27 -9.34 7.04
N SER A 31 -0.75 -9.05 8.26
CA SER A 31 -0.92 -10.03 9.35
C SER A 31 -2.33 -10.61 9.43
N SER A 32 -3.28 -10.03 8.69
CA SER A 32 -4.67 -10.50 8.65
C SER A 32 -4.83 -11.64 7.65
N ASP A 33 -5.74 -12.55 7.97
CA ASP A 33 -6.21 -13.61 7.07
C ASP A 33 -7.57 -13.27 6.43
N ASP A 34 -7.98 -12.00 6.53
CA ASP A 34 -9.18 -11.47 5.88
C ASP A 34 -8.95 -11.39 4.36
N PHE A 35 -9.38 -12.44 3.66
CA PHE A 35 -9.31 -12.56 2.22
C PHE A 35 -10.68 -12.28 1.61
N ASP A 36 -10.77 -11.20 0.84
CA ASP A 36 -11.92 -10.88 -0.01
C ASP A 36 -11.59 -11.19 -1.48
N PRO A 37 -12.10 -12.31 -2.05
CA PRO A 37 -11.85 -12.69 -3.44
C PRO A 37 -12.33 -11.66 -4.47
N SER A 38 -13.31 -10.82 -4.11
CA SER A 38 -13.90 -9.82 -5.01
C SER A 38 -12.91 -8.74 -5.42
N LEU A 39 -11.96 -8.42 -4.53
CA LEU A 39 -10.88 -7.47 -4.79
C LEU A 39 -9.80 -8.03 -5.74
N TYR A 40 -9.77 -9.35 -5.95
CA TYR A 40 -8.71 -10.03 -6.70
C TYR A 40 -9.19 -10.73 -7.97
N GLY A 41 -10.37 -10.35 -8.46
CA GLY A 41 -10.90 -10.76 -9.77
C GLY A 41 -12.08 -11.72 -9.73
N MET A 42 -12.63 -12.03 -8.55
CA MET A 42 -13.88 -12.76 -8.42
C MET A 42 -15.01 -11.83 -7.98
N ALA A 43 -15.40 -10.89 -8.85
CA ALA A 43 -16.42 -9.91 -8.54
C ALA A 43 -17.69 -10.59 -8.01
N THR A 44 -18.22 -10.08 -6.89
CA THR A 44 -19.50 -10.53 -6.37
C THR A 44 -20.60 -10.02 -7.29
N GLU A 45 -21.28 -10.94 -7.99
CA GLU A 45 -22.47 -10.59 -8.77
C GLU A 45 -23.68 -10.53 -7.84
N TYR A 46 -24.54 -9.53 -8.04
CA TYR A 46 -25.81 -9.41 -7.33
C TYR A 46 -26.97 -9.41 -8.34
N ASP A 47 -28.10 -10.00 -7.97
CA ASP A 47 -29.31 -9.98 -8.78
C ASP A 47 -30.03 -8.60 -8.73
N GLU A 48 -31.12 -8.45 -9.49
CA GLU A 48 -31.91 -7.20 -9.54
C GLU A 48 -32.52 -6.79 -8.20
N ASN A 49 -32.57 -7.72 -7.24
CA ASN A 49 -33.10 -7.52 -5.91
C ASN A 49 -31.99 -7.25 -4.87
N GLY A 50 -30.72 -7.26 -5.30
CA GLY A 50 -29.55 -7.04 -4.45
C GLY A 50 -29.07 -8.28 -3.68
N ASN A 51 -29.53 -9.48 -4.03
CA ASN A 51 -29.05 -10.71 -3.41
C ASN A 51 -27.77 -11.21 -4.11
N TYR A 52 -26.89 -11.84 -3.35
CA TYR A 52 -25.68 -12.45 -3.90
C TYR A 52 -26.04 -13.57 -4.88
N LYS A 53 -25.48 -13.48 -6.09
CA LYS A 53 -25.66 -14.48 -7.13
C LYS A 53 -24.59 -15.55 -6.99
N TYR A 54 -25.01 -16.72 -6.54
CA TYR A 54 -24.15 -17.88 -6.43
C TYR A 54 -23.71 -18.38 -7.82
N PRO A 55 -22.54 -19.02 -7.91
CA PRO A 55 -22.11 -19.68 -9.14
C PRO A 55 -23.19 -20.63 -9.65
N GLU A 56 -23.34 -20.71 -10.97
CA GLU A 56 -24.27 -21.65 -11.58
C GLU A 56 -23.87 -23.09 -11.20
N GLY A 57 -24.79 -23.84 -10.59
CA GLY A 57 -24.50 -25.17 -10.07
C GLY A 57 -24.22 -25.23 -8.56
N PHE A 58 -24.06 -24.09 -7.89
CA PHE A 58 -23.89 -24.05 -6.43
C PHE A 58 -25.24 -23.84 -5.73
N ASP A 59 -25.58 -24.74 -4.81
CA ASP A 59 -26.77 -24.65 -3.98
C ASP A 59 -26.44 -24.00 -2.63
N PRO A 60 -26.93 -22.77 -2.36
CA PRO A 60 -26.65 -22.08 -1.11
C PRO A 60 -27.41 -22.64 0.10
N GLU A 61 -28.47 -23.43 -0.09
CA GLU A 61 -29.19 -24.06 1.03
C GLU A 61 -28.43 -25.26 1.58
N THR A 62 -27.78 -26.02 0.71
CA THR A 62 -26.97 -27.19 1.08
C THR A 62 -25.48 -26.87 1.18
N ASN A 63 -25.05 -25.74 0.62
CA ASN A 63 -23.65 -25.32 0.52
C ASN A 63 -22.80 -26.31 -0.32
N GLU A 64 -23.44 -26.97 -1.28
CA GLU A 64 -22.85 -28.02 -2.13
C GLU A 64 -23.00 -27.70 -3.62
N TRP A 65 -22.12 -28.28 -4.44
CA TRP A 65 -22.24 -28.23 -5.89
C TRP A 65 -23.17 -29.33 -6.38
N MET A 66 -24.09 -28.99 -7.28
CA MET A 66 -25.00 -29.92 -7.93
C MET A 66 -24.24 -30.88 -8.87
N GLU A 67 -24.76 -32.10 -8.98
CA GLU A 67 -24.23 -33.12 -9.89
C GLU A 67 -24.32 -32.64 -11.36
N GLY A 68 -23.24 -32.82 -12.13
CA GLY A 68 -23.14 -32.38 -13.53
C GLY A 68 -22.57 -30.96 -13.74
N TYR A 69 -22.29 -30.21 -12.67
CA TYR A 69 -21.68 -28.87 -12.73
C TYR A 69 -20.18 -28.86 -12.40
N GLU A 70 -19.49 -29.99 -12.58
CA GLU A 70 -18.07 -30.15 -12.22
C GLU A 70 -17.17 -29.16 -12.97
N ALA A 71 -17.45 -28.90 -14.25
CA ALA A 71 -16.70 -27.92 -15.02
C ALA A 71 -16.84 -26.49 -14.48
N GLN A 72 -18.03 -26.13 -13.97
CA GLN A 72 -18.26 -24.83 -13.36
C GLN A 72 -17.57 -24.73 -12.00
N ARG A 73 -17.63 -25.81 -11.20
CA ARG A 73 -16.89 -25.91 -9.94
C ARG A 73 -15.40 -25.74 -10.17
N ASP A 74 -14.81 -26.52 -11.07
CA ASP A 74 -13.37 -26.51 -11.32
C ASP A 74 -12.91 -25.12 -11.84
N ALA A 75 -13.71 -24.47 -12.69
CA ALA A 75 -13.44 -23.11 -13.15
C ALA A 75 -13.51 -22.08 -12.02
N TRP A 76 -14.52 -22.19 -11.14
CA TRP A 76 -14.67 -21.31 -9.98
C TRP A 76 -13.52 -21.51 -8.97
N GLU A 77 -13.17 -22.77 -8.67
CA GLU A 77 -12.04 -23.11 -7.79
C GLU A 77 -10.71 -22.61 -8.36
N ALA A 78 -10.50 -22.71 -9.67
CA ALA A 78 -9.32 -22.15 -10.34
C ALA A 78 -9.27 -20.61 -10.22
N GLN A 79 -10.40 -19.92 -10.40
CA GLN A 79 -10.47 -18.47 -10.20
C GLN A 79 -10.20 -18.08 -8.74
N TYR A 80 -10.76 -18.84 -7.79
CA TYR A 80 -10.53 -18.65 -6.37
C TYR A 80 -9.05 -18.82 -6.02
N ALA A 81 -8.40 -19.87 -6.52
CA ALA A 81 -6.98 -20.13 -6.33
C ALA A 81 -6.12 -18.97 -6.88
N LEU A 82 -6.39 -18.50 -8.10
CA LEU A 82 -5.70 -17.36 -8.70
C LEU A 82 -5.90 -16.07 -7.90
N ALA A 83 -7.12 -15.82 -7.40
CA ALA A 83 -7.43 -14.68 -6.56
C ALA A 83 -6.65 -14.75 -5.23
N HIS A 84 -6.57 -15.93 -4.64
CA HIS A 84 -5.83 -16.18 -3.41
C HIS A 84 -4.31 -15.98 -3.61
N GLU A 85 -3.74 -16.47 -4.72
CA GLU A 85 -2.34 -16.23 -5.07
C GLU A 85 -2.03 -14.73 -5.21
N ARG A 86 -2.91 -13.96 -5.86
CA ARG A 86 -2.79 -12.51 -5.98
C ARG A 86 -2.85 -11.81 -4.61
N TRP A 87 -3.75 -12.25 -3.73
CA TRP A 87 -3.85 -11.71 -2.38
C TRP A 87 -2.58 -11.98 -1.56
N LEU A 88 -2.03 -13.20 -1.61
CA LEU A 88 -0.77 -13.53 -0.95
C LEU A 88 0.39 -12.66 -1.46
N ALA A 89 0.47 -12.45 -2.77
CA ALA A 89 1.48 -11.58 -3.37
C ALA A 89 1.28 -10.11 -2.98
N HIS A 90 0.04 -9.63 -2.86
CA HIS A 90 -0.26 -8.28 -2.38
C HIS A 90 0.12 -8.12 -0.89
N ARG A 91 -0.16 -9.10 -0.03
CA ARG A 91 0.31 -9.12 1.37
C ARG A 91 1.83 -9.02 1.44
N ALA A 92 2.54 -9.77 0.60
CA ALA A 92 3.99 -9.70 0.52
C ALA A 92 4.47 -8.29 0.08
N GLN A 93 3.80 -7.67 -0.89
CA GLN A 93 4.08 -6.28 -1.30
C GLN A 93 3.89 -5.30 -0.13
N VAL A 94 2.81 -5.41 0.64
CA VAL A 94 2.55 -4.53 1.79
C VAL A 94 3.59 -4.72 2.87
N ALA A 95 3.94 -5.97 3.20
CA ALA A 95 4.98 -6.27 4.19
C ALA A 95 6.34 -5.68 3.77
N GLN A 96 6.71 -5.81 2.50
CA GLN A 96 7.94 -5.20 1.96
C GLN A 96 7.89 -3.67 2.00
N ALA A 97 6.75 -3.05 1.68
CA ALA A 97 6.58 -1.61 1.75
C ALA A 97 6.71 -1.09 3.19
N MET A 98 6.14 -1.79 4.18
CA MET A 98 6.26 -1.43 5.60
C MET A 98 7.71 -1.52 6.09
N GLU A 99 8.45 -2.56 5.69
CA GLU A 99 9.86 -2.69 6.03
C GLU A 99 10.71 -1.60 5.37
N ALA A 100 10.45 -1.29 4.10
CA ALA A 100 11.14 -0.21 3.39
C ALA A 100 10.88 1.17 4.00
N GLU A 101 9.64 1.46 4.43
CA GLU A 101 9.32 2.70 5.16
C GLU A 101 10.04 2.76 6.50
N ARG A 102 10.12 1.63 7.23
CA ARG A 102 10.87 1.55 8.48
C ARG A 102 12.36 1.82 8.27
N ALA A 103 12.99 1.17 7.28
CA ALA A 103 14.40 1.38 6.95
C ALA A 103 14.66 2.81 6.43
N GLY A 104 13.78 3.36 5.59
CA GLY A 104 13.89 4.73 5.08
C GLY A 104 13.72 5.80 6.16
N SER A 105 12.99 5.49 7.24
CA SER A 105 12.88 6.36 8.42
C SER A 105 14.17 6.41 9.26
N GLU A 106 15.04 5.40 9.15
CA GLU A 106 16.34 5.33 9.84
C GLU A 106 17.46 6.01 9.02
N GLU A 107 17.31 6.20 7.71
CA GLU A 107 18.34 6.78 6.81
C GLU A 107 18.13 8.24 6.42
N ALA A 108 17.12 8.94 6.95
CA ALA A 108 16.94 10.37 6.71
C ALA A 108 17.37 11.23 7.91
N PRO A 109 18.65 11.64 8.07
CA PRO A 109 18.90 12.95 8.63
C PRO A 109 18.34 13.93 7.61
N SER A 110 17.10 14.35 7.82
CA SER A 110 16.52 15.49 7.11
C SER A 110 17.39 16.70 7.42
N SER A 111 18.44 16.93 6.61
CA SER A 111 19.19 18.17 6.60
C SER A 111 18.33 19.24 5.91
N TYR A 112 17.19 19.57 6.52
CA TYR A 112 16.64 20.92 6.43
C TYR A 112 17.40 21.76 7.46
N SER A 113 18.64 22.11 7.13
CA SER A 113 19.39 23.07 7.94
C SER A 113 18.83 24.47 7.66
N SER A 114 17.75 24.84 8.35
CA SER A 114 17.59 26.21 8.80
C SER A 114 18.36 26.32 10.10
N ALA A 115 19.67 26.57 10.00
CA ALA A 115 20.51 26.87 11.14
C ALA A 115 20.06 28.18 11.79
N ARG A 116 19.11 28.10 12.73
CA ARG A 116 19.09 28.99 13.90
C ARG A 116 19.86 28.29 15.00
N SER A 117 21.14 28.59 15.04
CA SER A 117 22.07 28.26 16.10
C SER A 117 21.55 28.82 17.44
N ALA A 118 21.00 27.97 18.29
CA ALA A 118 20.95 28.23 19.72
C ALA A 118 22.25 27.66 20.32
N SER A 119 23.21 28.57 20.36
CA SER A 119 24.49 28.53 21.07
C SER A 119 24.44 27.86 22.44
N GLU A 120 25.15 26.75 22.59
CA GLU A 120 25.82 26.37 23.84
C GLU A 120 27.22 25.85 23.49
N GLY A 121 28.20 26.71 23.70
CA GLY A 121 29.61 26.50 23.41
C GLY A 121 30.40 27.71 23.93
N THR A 122 30.16 28.06 25.18
CA THR A 122 30.40 29.37 25.82
C THR A 122 31.88 29.73 26.02
N LEU A 123 32.84 29.12 25.30
CA LEU A 123 34.26 29.40 25.49
C LEU A 123 35.09 29.51 24.20
N ALA A 124 34.55 29.13 23.02
CA ALA A 124 35.29 29.24 21.75
C ALA A 124 35.07 30.58 21.01
N SER A 125 33.97 31.27 21.30
CA SER A 125 33.57 32.48 20.56
C SER A 125 34.24 33.77 21.05
N ASP A 126 34.74 33.81 22.29
CA ASP A 126 35.30 35.03 22.89
C ASP A 126 36.74 35.31 22.40
N GLU A 127 37.56 34.27 22.24
CA GLU A 127 38.94 34.39 21.72
C GLU A 127 38.95 34.76 20.23
N ALA A 128 38.03 34.19 19.46
CA ALA A 128 37.86 34.51 18.04
C ALA A 128 37.38 35.96 17.81
N LEU A 129 36.56 36.50 18.72
CA LEU A 129 36.10 37.89 18.69
C LEU A 129 37.18 38.88 19.14
N ALA A 130 38.02 38.51 20.12
CA ALA A 130 39.17 39.32 20.53
C ALA A 130 40.18 39.48 19.38
N ALA A 131 40.51 38.38 18.68
CA ALA A 131 41.40 38.41 17.52
C ALA A 131 40.85 39.25 16.36
N LEU A 132 39.52 39.27 16.18
CA LEU A 132 38.87 40.06 15.14
C LEU A 132 38.83 41.56 15.47
N ARG A 133 38.72 41.92 16.76
CA ARG A 133 38.70 43.31 17.23
C ARG A 133 40.07 43.97 17.12
N GLU A 134 41.14 43.26 17.44
CA GLU A 134 42.51 43.76 17.31
C GLU A 134 42.85 44.07 15.83
N LYS A 135 42.41 43.21 14.91
CA LYS A 135 42.61 43.37 13.46
C LYS A 135 41.85 44.58 12.87
N LEU A 136 40.82 45.08 13.56
CA LEU A 136 40.00 46.21 13.08
C LEU A 136 40.40 47.57 13.69
N THR A 137 41.10 47.58 14.82
CA THR A 137 41.56 48.82 15.49
C THR A 137 43.01 49.20 15.16
N GLY A 138 43.70 48.41 14.37
CA GLY A 138 45.09 48.62 13.96
C GLY A 138 45.28 49.26 12.58
N HIS A 139 44.42 50.22 12.18
CA HIS A 139 44.65 51.03 10.98
C HIS A 139 44.17 52.47 11.10
#